data_AF-P75440-F1
#
_entry.id   AF-P75440-F1
#
_cell.length_a   1.000
_cell.length_b   1.000
_cell.length_c   1.000
_cell.angle_alpha   90.00
_cell.angle_beta   90.00
_cell.angle_gamma   90.00
#
_symmetry.space_group_name_H-M   'P 1'
#
loop_
_entity.id
_entity.type
_entity.pdbx_description
1 polymer ?
#
loop_
_entity_poly.entity_id
_entity_poly.type
_entity_poly.pdbx_seq_one_letter_code
_entity_poly.pdbx_strand_id
1 'polypeptide(L)'
;MEFNKLQLSHCISFYISDVSEVFFESINQHPSRDFVNNILQKIKSTLSEEELEKLNTIEEVTKDEKILIMLNHVLKKIVSKTGSSSCDLFQIVKHDRFNEPVYIQSVNAFENNLINNEFAERRYDYLIEINKHSYLRKYVNAIRISFFLDLRAQILSGSFTLDVINKQLEHQNKEELFQAIYLRSLIKHFISNQLYPISLNSFIFGDKNRENKTVENDKLSVLKNNWNQIFFSKYFDFVAKNKEERVVDNNCDELFYATMNTLLIMLIIIEELRVYFNSKEPALILKLLDNKVSLREDPDQNPETDLHELIKFAEKNYLEKEKTSRWHKKRVKSLEELLEEIKQINLETKNESLAYPDEIVELELDNVHNFVSTKQVFRHQLDLQTLHGIVINPERYGIGMWSNHFVDWEEFKDLIEQITDAENGSDLYGFEKDLDESICQVNKKYLTFISSDSSSFLIIKNDQTKVISNYVWAQLYFETRRWIINDIEYDLYEKGFDKSHFASNIALLESLNFNWLDPFYGLTSIKEIMQKIDSKSNLKTSIAEMVAKFKHEQRISKKDNERVLMIFAYVAAAVVGFINFFSMVFTILTVSDLNAGLTPANIVVIAIASLLALFLIVIAVLFRFRWKYIKH
;
A
#
# COMPACT_ATOMS: atom_id res chain seq x y z
N MET A 1 -26.98 -22.15 17.80
CA MET A 1 -25.55 -22.39 17.52
C MET A 1 -24.77 -21.58 18.52
N GLU A 2 -23.63 -22.06 19.00
CA GLU A 2 -22.79 -21.30 19.92
C GLU A 2 -21.54 -20.82 19.20
N PHE A 3 -21.06 -19.64 19.58
CA PHE A 3 -19.79 -19.13 19.07
C PHE A 3 -18.67 -19.87 19.80
N ASN A 4 -17.79 -20.54 19.06
CA ASN A 4 -16.69 -21.32 19.61
C ASN A 4 -15.42 -20.47 19.69
N LYS A 5 -15.08 -19.76 18.60
CA LYS A 5 -13.85 -18.97 18.51
C LYS A 5 -14.04 -17.73 17.66
N LEU A 6 -13.50 -16.60 18.09
CA LEU A 6 -13.37 -15.38 17.30
C LEU A 6 -11.91 -15.09 17.00
N GLN A 7 -11.60 -14.89 15.73
CA GLN A 7 -10.33 -14.37 15.28
C GLN A 7 -10.57 -13.12 14.44
N LEU A 8 -9.91 -12.01 14.77
CA LEU A 8 -9.95 -10.76 14.00
C LEU A 8 -8.54 -10.43 13.57
N SER A 9 -8.36 -10.23 12.27
CA SER A 9 -7.08 -9.88 11.68
C SER A 9 -7.17 -8.59 10.88
N HIS A 10 -6.15 -7.75 10.96
CA HIS A 10 -5.98 -6.61 10.05
C HIS A 10 -4.96 -6.95 8.97
N CYS A 11 -5.34 -6.85 7.70
CA CYS A 11 -4.43 -7.01 6.57
C CYS A 11 -4.01 -5.64 6.05
N ILE A 12 -2.71 -5.40 5.98
CA ILE A 12 -2.10 -4.15 5.54
C ILE A 12 -1.19 -4.48 4.37
N SER A 13 -1.62 -4.14 3.16
CA SER A 13 -0.88 -4.44 1.93
C SER A 13 0.23 -3.41 1.69
N PHE A 14 1.29 -3.87 1.03
CA PHE A 14 2.40 -3.05 0.54
C PHE A 14 2.94 -3.59 -0.79
N TYR A 15 3.72 -2.78 -1.51
CA TYR A 15 4.55 -3.27 -2.59
C TYR A 15 5.91 -2.58 -2.61
N ILE A 16 6.88 -3.22 -3.25
CA ILE A 16 8.22 -2.68 -3.50
C ILE A 16 8.43 -2.67 -5.01
N SER A 17 8.69 -1.48 -5.57
CA SER A 17 9.07 -1.29 -6.97
C SER A 17 10.57 -1.54 -7.18
N ASP A 18 10.96 -1.72 -8.44
CA ASP A 18 12.36 -1.79 -8.87
C ASP A 18 13.14 -2.93 -8.19
N VAL A 19 12.48 -4.08 -8.03
CA VAL A 19 13.13 -5.29 -7.49
C VAL A 19 14.22 -5.72 -8.46
N SER A 20 15.41 -6.01 -7.92
CA SER A 20 16.58 -6.42 -8.69
C SER A 20 16.31 -7.69 -9.49
N GLU A 21 16.71 -7.69 -10.76
CA GLU A 21 16.54 -8.82 -11.70
C GLU A 21 17.11 -10.13 -11.16
N VAL A 22 18.14 -10.06 -10.30
CA VAL A 22 18.75 -11.21 -9.60
C VAL A 22 17.72 -12.07 -8.86
N PHE A 23 16.65 -11.47 -8.30
CA PHE A 23 15.60 -12.21 -7.59
C PHE A 23 14.64 -12.96 -8.53
N PHE A 24 14.61 -12.59 -9.81
CA PHE A 24 13.78 -13.19 -10.86
C PHE A 24 14.55 -14.19 -11.72
N GLU A 25 15.88 -14.06 -11.81
CA GLU A 25 16.77 -14.95 -12.59
C GLU A 25 17.06 -16.30 -11.91
N SER A 26 16.60 -16.51 -10.67
CA SER A 26 16.92 -17.71 -9.91
C SER A 26 16.45 -18.99 -10.60
N ILE A 27 17.39 -19.87 -10.91
CA ILE A 27 17.13 -21.17 -11.53
C ILE A 27 16.37 -22.11 -10.58
N ASN A 28 16.41 -21.86 -9.27
CA ASN A 28 15.54 -22.54 -8.31
C ASN A 28 14.05 -22.26 -8.52
N GLN A 29 13.68 -21.29 -9.37
CA GLN A 29 12.29 -21.00 -9.77
C GLN A 29 11.92 -21.70 -11.09
N HIS A 30 12.76 -22.61 -11.61
CA HIS A 30 12.50 -23.31 -12.87
C HIS A 30 11.37 -24.35 -12.70
N PRO A 31 10.40 -24.46 -13.64
CA PRO A 31 9.19 -25.28 -13.47
C PRO A 31 9.40 -26.77 -13.17
N SER A 32 10.59 -27.30 -13.49
CA SER A 32 10.92 -28.72 -13.35
C SER A 32 11.97 -28.94 -12.26
N ARG A 33 11.56 -29.55 -11.14
CA ARG A 33 12.49 -30.04 -10.11
C ARG A 33 13.48 -31.09 -10.65
N ASP A 34 13.09 -31.89 -11.65
CA ASP A 34 14.01 -32.84 -12.29
C ASP A 34 15.11 -32.12 -13.08
N PHE A 35 14.78 -30.98 -13.70
CA PHE A 35 15.77 -30.10 -14.29
C PHE A 35 16.71 -29.54 -13.21
N VAL A 36 16.18 -28.99 -12.11
CA VAL A 36 16.97 -28.43 -11.00
C VAL A 36 17.86 -29.48 -10.32
N ASN A 37 17.38 -30.72 -10.14
CA ASN A 37 18.13 -31.74 -9.42
C ASN A 37 19.14 -32.49 -10.30
N ASN A 38 18.77 -32.83 -11.55
CA ASN A 38 19.59 -33.72 -12.39
C ASN A 38 20.31 -32.99 -13.54
N ILE A 39 19.66 -32.01 -14.18
CA ILE A 39 20.22 -31.31 -15.33
C ILE A 39 21.12 -30.18 -14.86
N LEU A 40 20.70 -29.42 -13.84
CA LEU A 40 21.47 -28.34 -13.26
C LEU A 40 22.81 -28.81 -12.70
N GLN A 41 22.86 -29.97 -12.03
CA GLN A 41 24.13 -30.53 -11.55
C GLN A 41 25.09 -30.85 -12.70
N LYS A 42 24.56 -31.33 -13.84
CA LYS A 42 25.35 -31.56 -15.06
C LYS A 42 25.78 -30.24 -15.71
N ILE A 43 24.90 -29.23 -15.77
CA ILE A 43 25.22 -27.90 -16.29
C ILE A 43 26.31 -27.24 -15.42
N LYS A 44 26.19 -27.31 -14.10
CA LYS A 44 27.19 -26.80 -13.14
C LYS A 44 28.58 -27.36 -13.42
N SER A 45 28.71 -28.64 -13.81
CA SER A 45 30.02 -29.21 -14.17
C SER A 45 30.62 -28.71 -15.49
N THR A 46 29.83 -28.02 -16.33
CA THR A 46 30.24 -27.55 -17.66
C THR A 46 30.38 -26.04 -17.79
N LEU A 47 29.88 -25.28 -16.80
CA LEU A 47 30.00 -23.82 -16.78
C LEU A 47 31.44 -23.40 -16.48
N SER A 48 31.82 -22.23 -16.98
CA SER A 48 33.07 -21.58 -16.55
C SER A 48 33.00 -21.22 -15.06
N GLU A 49 34.16 -21.06 -14.41
CA GLU A 49 34.23 -20.74 -12.97
C GLU A 49 33.48 -19.44 -12.64
N GLU A 50 33.58 -18.43 -13.51
CA GLU A 50 32.86 -17.15 -13.38
C GLU A 50 31.33 -17.31 -13.49
N GLU A 51 30.84 -18.12 -14.43
CA GLU A 51 29.40 -18.39 -14.59
C GLU A 51 28.84 -19.21 -13.42
N LEU A 52 29.64 -20.15 -12.91
CA LEU A 52 29.28 -20.95 -11.74
C LEU A 52 29.21 -20.08 -10.48
N GLU A 53 30.13 -19.12 -10.30
CA GLU A 53 30.11 -18.16 -9.19
C GLU A 53 28.86 -17.26 -9.24
N LYS A 54 28.51 -16.74 -10.42
CA LYS A 54 27.26 -15.97 -10.62
C LYS A 54 26.03 -16.79 -10.27
N LEU A 55 25.96 -18.03 -10.75
CA LEU A 55 24.84 -18.93 -10.50
C LEU A 55 24.71 -19.29 -9.02
N ASN A 56 25.82 -19.57 -8.35
CA ASN A 56 25.84 -19.80 -6.89
C ASN A 56 25.38 -18.54 -6.12
N THR A 57 25.78 -17.35 -6.57
CA THR A 57 25.37 -16.08 -5.96
C THR A 57 23.86 -15.87 -6.10
N ILE A 58 23.30 -16.13 -7.29
CA ILE A 58 21.86 -16.04 -7.55
C ILE A 58 21.08 -17.07 -6.70
N GLU A 59 21.54 -18.33 -6.66
CA GLU A 59 20.91 -19.37 -5.82
C GLU A 59 21.02 -19.07 -4.33
N GLU A 60 22.06 -18.35 -3.90
CA GLU A 60 22.24 -17.99 -2.51
C GLU A 60 21.26 -16.90 -2.06
N VAL A 61 20.84 -15.98 -2.92
CA VAL A 61 20.03 -14.82 -2.49
C VAL A 61 18.52 -15.06 -2.50
N THR A 62 18.03 -16.02 -3.27
CA THR A 62 16.59 -16.26 -3.47
C THR A 62 15.97 -17.34 -2.58
N LYS A 63 16.78 -18.05 -1.78
CA LYS A 63 16.28 -19.10 -0.89
C LYS A 63 15.46 -18.53 0.27
N ASP A 64 14.37 -19.22 0.59
CA ASP A 64 13.50 -18.94 1.75
C ASP A 64 14.31 -18.81 3.05
N GLU A 65 15.28 -19.70 3.28
CA GLU A 65 16.13 -19.68 4.47
C GLU A 65 16.94 -18.39 4.63
N LYS A 66 17.34 -17.76 3.52
CA LYS A 66 18.20 -16.57 3.50
C LYS A 66 17.39 -15.31 3.72
N ILE A 67 16.19 -15.27 3.14
CA ILE A 67 15.19 -14.24 3.42
C ILE A 67 14.76 -14.30 4.90
N LEU A 68 14.54 -15.50 5.45
CA LEU A 68 14.23 -15.70 6.87
C LEU A 68 15.37 -15.18 7.78
N ILE A 69 16.62 -15.46 7.44
CA ILE A 69 17.79 -14.94 8.18
C ILE A 69 17.82 -13.41 8.15
N MET A 70 17.60 -12.81 6.97
CA MET A 70 17.53 -11.36 6.80
C MET A 70 16.43 -10.75 7.66
N LEU A 71 15.21 -11.25 7.57
CA LEU A 71 14.09 -10.76 8.38
C LEU A 71 14.36 -10.94 9.88
N ASN A 72 14.90 -12.08 10.31
CA ASN A 72 15.25 -12.29 11.71
C ASN A 72 16.31 -11.30 12.19
N HIS A 73 17.28 -10.96 11.35
CA HIS A 73 18.29 -9.97 11.68
C HIS A 73 17.67 -8.56 11.85
N VAL A 74 16.69 -8.20 11.03
CA VAL A 74 15.90 -6.96 11.23
C VAL A 74 15.19 -6.98 12.58
N LEU A 75 14.56 -8.10 12.96
CA LEU A 75 13.91 -8.23 14.27
C LEU A 75 14.91 -8.13 15.43
N LYS A 76 16.11 -8.71 15.30
CA LYS A 76 17.19 -8.53 16.28
C LYS A 76 17.63 -7.07 16.39
N LYS A 77 17.73 -6.33 15.27
CA LYS A 77 18.02 -4.89 15.30
C LYS A 77 16.92 -4.14 16.06
N ILE A 78 15.65 -4.43 15.80
CA ILE A 78 14.51 -3.84 16.51
C ILE A 78 14.61 -4.13 18.02
N VAL A 79 14.76 -5.40 18.41
CA VAL A 79 14.90 -5.80 19.83
C VAL A 79 16.13 -5.14 20.49
N SER A 80 17.23 -4.93 19.74
CA SER A 80 18.40 -4.21 20.26
C SER A 80 18.15 -2.72 20.57
N LYS A 81 17.06 -2.14 20.04
CA LYS A 81 16.62 -0.76 20.31
C LYS A 81 15.54 -0.71 21.38
N THR A 82 14.69 -1.72 21.45
CA THR A 82 13.57 -1.82 22.38
C THR A 82 13.89 -2.73 23.57
N GLY A 83 15.14 -2.72 24.04
CA GLY A 83 15.74 -3.63 25.03
C GLY A 83 14.81 -4.14 26.14
N SER A 84 15.06 -5.38 26.58
CA SER A 84 14.20 -6.03 27.56
C SER A 84 14.61 -5.71 29.00
N SER A 85 13.70 -5.07 29.76
CA SER A 85 13.79 -5.00 31.24
C SER A 85 13.26 -6.29 31.90
N SER A 86 12.38 -7.04 31.22
CA SER A 86 11.72 -8.25 31.74
C SER A 86 11.43 -9.31 30.67
N CYS A 87 11.12 -8.91 29.44
CA CYS A 87 10.92 -9.81 28.31
C CYS A 87 11.12 -9.10 26.97
N ASP A 88 11.55 -9.84 25.93
CA ASP A 88 11.62 -9.32 24.56
C ASP A 88 10.22 -9.06 23.99
N LEU A 89 10.13 -8.14 23.02
CA LEU A 89 8.88 -7.84 22.31
C LEU A 89 8.27 -9.07 21.62
N PHE A 90 9.14 -9.88 21.02
CA PHE A 90 8.77 -11.05 20.22
C PHE A 90 9.10 -12.34 20.97
N GLN A 91 8.31 -13.38 20.70
CA GLN A 91 8.56 -14.71 21.23
C GLN A 91 9.74 -15.36 20.50
N ILE A 92 10.66 -15.93 21.26
CA ILE A 92 11.77 -16.71 20.72
C ILE A 92 11.23 -18.07 20.27
N VAL A 93 11.36 -18.37 18.97
CA VAL A 93 11.00 -19.67 18.38
C VAL A 93 12.10 -20.70 18.63
N LYS A 94 13.35 -20.30 18.42
CA LYS A 94 14.55 -21.12 18.60
C LYS A 94 15.78 -20.22 18.73
N HIS A 95 16.95 -20.82 18.92
CA HIS A 95 18.22 -20.12 18.79
C HIS A 95 18.94 -20.57 17.52
N ASP A 96 19.71 -19.67 16.91
CA ASP A 96 20.52 -19.98 15.73
C ASP A 96 21.88 -20.60 16.10
N ARG A 97 22.73 -20.81 15.09
CA ARG A 97 24.07 -21.40 15.24
C ARG A 97 25.03 -20.58 16.12
N PHE A 98 24.77 -19.29 16.32
CA PHE A 98 25.54 -18.40 17.19
C PHE A 98 24.91 -18.27 18.58
N ASN A 99 23.89 -19.08 18.88
CA ASN A 99 23.06 -19.01 20.08
C ASN A 99 22.32 -17.66 20.22
N GLU A 100 22.03 -16.99 19.11
CA GLU A 100 21.20 -15.78 19.12
C GLU A 100 19.72 -16.14 18.93
N PRO A 101 18.79 -15.34 19.47
CA PRO A 101 17.36 -15.62 19.38
C PRO A 101 16.84 -15.51 17.95
N VAL A 102 15.93 -16.42 17.58
CA VAL A 102 15.18 -16.40 16.33
C VAL A 102 13.72 -16.10 16.65
N TYR A 103 13.21 -14.97 16.17
CA TYR A 103 11.88 -14.44 16.47
C TYR A 103 10.84 -14.71 15.37
N ILE A 104 11.26 -15.32 14.27
CA ILE A 104 10.44 -15.51 13.07
C ILE A 104 10.56 -16.95 12.57
N GLN A 105 9.46 -17.48 12.04
CA GLN A 105 9.40 -18.81 11.44
C GLN A 105 8.67 -18.77 10.10
N SER A 106 9.08 -19.65 9.18
CA SER A 106 8.36 -19.88 7.92
C SER A 106 7.04 -20.59 8.20
N VAL A 107 5.96 -20.10 7.59
CA VAL A 107 4.65 -20.73 7.61
C VAL A 107 4.56 -21.59 6.37
N ASN A 108 4.69 -22.91 6.54
CA ASN A 108 4.37 -23.85 5.46
C ASN A 108 2.88 -23.75 5.15
N ALA A 109 2.50 -22.91 4.18
CA ALA A 109 1.10 -22.66 3.88
C ALA A 109 0.41 -23.81 3.11
N PHE A 110 1.13 -24.86 2.67
CA PHE A 110 0.55 -25.86 1.78
C PHE A 110 0.97 -27.31 2.08
N GLU A 111 -0.01 -28.16 2.44
CA GLU A 111 0.13 -29.62 2.53
C GLU A 111 -0.01 -30.34 1.17
N ASN A 112 -0.40 -29.65 0.10
CA ASN A 112 -0.61 -30.28 -1.20
C ASN A 112 0.64 -30.18 -2.10
N ASN A 113 1.58 -31.09 -1.88
CA ASN A 113 2.75 -31.34 -2.75
C ASN A 113 2.42 -31.95 -4.13
N LEU A 114 1.15 -31.92 -4.60
CA LEU A 114 0.71 -32.76 -5.72
C LEU A 114 0.96 -32.19 -7.12
N ILE A 115 1.21 -30.88 -7.27
CA ILE A 115 1.54 -30.28 -8.57
C ILE A 115 2.64 -29.25 -8.34
N ASN A 116 3.83 -29.49 -8.94
CA ASN A 116 4.90 -28.48 -9.03
C ASN A 116 4.30 -27.18 -9.58
N ASN A 117 4.20 -26.17 -8.72
CA ASN A 117 3.68 -24.87 -9.07
C ASN A 117 4.85 -23.89 -8.97
N GLU A 118 5.40 -23.44 -10.12
CA GLU A 118 6.49 -22.45 -10.20
C GLU A 118 6.20 -21.18 -9.36
N PHE A 119 4.91 -20.82 -9.23
CA PHE A 119 4.47 -19.69 -8.43
C PHE A 119 4.64 -19.93 -6.92
N ALA A 120 4.63 -21.19 -6.46
CA ALA A 120 4.79 -21.52 -5.04
C ALA A 120 6.19 -21.15 -4.53
N GLU A 121 7.21 -21.28 -5.37
CA GLU A 121 8.60 -20.95 -5.03
C GLU A 121 8.84 -19.43 -4.95
N ARG A 122 7.88 -18.62 -5.41
CA ARG A 122 7.89 -17.15 -5.32
C ARG A 122 6.99 -16.58 -4.22
N ARG A 123 6.26 -17.44 -3.49
CA ARG A 123 5.43 -17.05 -2.33
C ARG A 123 6.22 -17.29 -1.05
N TYR A 124 6.34 -16.25 -0.25
CA TYR A 124 6.99 -16.28 1.05
C TYR A 124 5.97 -15.92 2.12
N ASP A 125 6.04 -16.63 3.24
CA ASP A 125 5.05 -16.51 4.31
C ASP A 125 5.73 -16.79 5.65
N TYR A 126 5.74 -15.77 6.50
CA TYR A 126 6.44 -15.80 7.77
C TYR A 126 5.54 -15.36 8.91
N LEU A 127 5.81 -15.88 10.11
CA LEU A 127 5.07 -15.57 11.32
C LEU A 127 6.02 -15.11 12.43
N ILE A 128 5.66 -14.00 13.05
CA ILE A 128 6.29 -13.43 14.24
C ILE A 128 5.23 -13.47 15.35
N GLU A 129 5.47 -14.27 16.39
CA GLU A 129 4.59 -14.30 17.56
C GLU A 129 4.99 -13.21 18.55
N ILE A 130 4.02 -12.45 19.05
CA ILE A 130 4.26 -11.43 20.07
C ILE A 130 4.35 -12.09 21.43
N ASN A 131 5.37 -11.73 22.19
CA ASN A 131 5.54 -12.23 23.54
C ASN A 131 4.31 -11.88 24.39
N LYS A 132 3.72 -12.87 25.04
CA LYS A 132 2.55 -12.71 25.91
C LYS A 132 2.74 -11.72 27.06
N HIS A 133 3.99 -11.44 27.45
CA HIS A 133 4.33 -10.48 28.50
C HIS A 133 4.72 -9.09 27.95
N SER A 134 4.85 -8.94 26.62
CA SER A 134 5.13 -7.66 25.98
C SER A 134 3.89 -6.76 25.98
N TYR A 135 4.09 -5.46 26.16
CA TYR A 135 3.03 -4.46 26.03
C TYR A 135 2.38 -4.48 24.63
N LEU A 136 3.11 -4.91 23.58
CA LEU A 136 2.57 -5.07 22.23
C LEU A 136 1.33 -5.99 22.21
N ARG A 137 1.25 -6.94 23.16
CA ARG A 137 0.13 -7.89 23.28
C ARG A 137 -1.21 -7.20 23.55
N LYS A 138 -1.23 -5.95 24.03
CA LYS A 138 -2.47 -5.16 24.15
C LYS A 138 -3.12 -4.86 22.80
N TYR A 139 -2.31 -4.75 21.75
CA TYR A 139 -2.78 -4.47 20.40
C TYR A 139 -2.78 -5.71 19.50
N VAL A 140 -1.68 -6.47 19.47
CA VAL A 140 -1.44 -7.52 18.48
C VAL A 140 -0.87 -8.80 19.11
N ASN A 141 -1.38 -9.96 18.69
CA ASN A 141 -0.97 -11.29 19.13
C ASN A 141 0.15 -11.88 18.25
N ALA A 142 0.09 -11.63 16.94
CA ALA A 142 1.07 -12.09 15.98
C ALA A 142 1.09 -11.19 14.73
N ILE A 143 2.24 -11.12 14.09
CA ILE A 143 2.45 -10.41 12.83
C ILE A 143 2.85 -11.45 11.79
N ARG A 144 2.02 -11.64 10.77
CA ARG A 144 2.32 -12.49 9.62
C ARG A 144 2.77 -11.62 8.46
N ILE A 145 3.88 -11.98 7.82
CA ILE A 145 4.44 -11.28 6.67
C ILE A 145 4.28 -12.21 5.47
N SER A 146 3.44 -11.84 4.50
CA SER A 146 3.22 -12.63 3.29
C SER A 146 3.60 -11.80 2.07
N PHE A 147 4.45 -12.31 1.18
CA PHE A 147 4.77 -11.60 -0.05
C PHE A 147 5.07 -12.52 -1.23
N PHE A 148 4.92 -11.96 -2.43
CA PHE A 148 5.11 -12.63 -3.70
C PHE A 148 5.98 -11.81 -4.65
N LEU A 149 6.94 -12.47 -5.30
CA LEU A 149 7.73 -11.89 -6.38
C LEU A 149 6.96 -11.94 -7.70
N ASP A 150 6.40 -10.80 -8.12
CA ASP A 150 5.67 -10.69 -9.38
C ASP A 150 6.64 -10.39 -10.54
N LEU A 151 7.03 -11.46 -11.23
CA LEU A 151 7.91 -11.40 -12.40
C LEU A 151 7.35 -10.50 -13.52
N ARG A 152 6.03 -10.46 -13.71
CA ARG A 152 5.43 -9.73 -14.83
C ARG A 152 5.50 -8.23 -14.62
N ALA A 153 5.30 -7.79 -13.37
CA ALA A 153 5.37 -6.39 -12.99
C ALA A 153 6.77 -5.97 -12.47
N GLN A 154 7.69 -6.93 -12.23
CA GLN A 154 9.02 -6.70 -11.63
C GLN A 154 8.92 -6.03 -10.25
N ILE A 155 7.97 -6.47 -9.44
CA ILE A 155 7.69 -5.93 -8.10
C ILE A 155 7.64 -7.06 -7.06
N LEU A 156 7.70 -6.67 -5.79
CA LEU A 156 7.32 -7.52 -4.67
C LEU A 156 5.98 -7.02 -4.13
N SER A 157 4.94 -7.86 -4.21
CA SER A 157 3.64 -7.60 -3.59
C SER A 157 3.61 -8.25 -2.21
N GLY A 158 3.41 -7.49 -1.13
CA GLY A 158 3.41 -8.03 0.23
C GLY A 158 2.29 -7.52 1.12
N SER A 159 2.05 -8.19 2.24
CA SER A 159 1.12 -7.76 3.28
C SER A 159 1.62 -8.13 4.67
N PHE A 160 1.23 -7.31 5.63
CA PHE A 160 1.24 -7.66 7.05
C PHE A 160 -0.17 -8.05 7.47
N THR A 161 -0.34 -9.25 8.01
CA THR A 161 -1.58 -9.65 8.67
C THR A 161 -1.36 -9.64 10.18
N LEU A 162 -2.00 -8.70 10.88
CA LEU A 162 -1.95 -8.55 12.32
C LEU A 162 -3.10 -9.34 12.96
N ASP A 163 -2.79 -10.39 13.71
CA ASP A 163 -3.78 -11.09 14.54
C ASP A 163 -4.05 -10.24 15.79
N VAL A 164 -5.17 -9.51 15.82
CA VAL A 164 -5.47 -8.55 16.90
C VAL A 164 -6.48 -9.07 17.92
N ILE A 165 -7.27 -10.08 17.57
CA ILE A 165 -8.14 -10.84 18.47
C ILE A 165 -8.00 -12.30 18.12
N ASN A 166 -7.75 -13.14 19.12
CA ASN A 166 -7.74 -14.59 18.99
C ASN A 166 -8.26 -15.16 20.32
N LYS A 167 -9.59 -15.29 20.42
CA LYS A 167 -10.28 -15.66 21.66
C LYS A 167 -11.08 -16.94 21.46
N GLN A 168 -10.89 -17.90 22.35
CA GLN A 168 -11.87 -18.97 22.57
C GLN A 168 -13.06 -18.38 23.33
N LEU A 169 -14.27 -18.69 22.88
CA LEU A 169 -15.51 -18.10 23.36
C LEU A 169 -16.30 -19.02 24.29
N GLU A 170 -15.73 -20.17 24.68
CA GLU A 170 -16.31 -21.08 25.68
C GLU A 170 -16.72 -20.26 26.93
N HIS A 171 -18.03 -20.10 27.13
CA HIS A 171 -18.67 -19.38 28.23
C HIS A 171 -18.50 -17.84 28.27
N GLN A 172 -18.14 -17.16 27.18
CA GLN A 172 -18.01 -15.68 27.19
C GLN A 172 -19.35 -14.94 27.19
N ASN A 173 -19.39 -13.80 27.90
CA ASN A 173 -20.48 -12.83 27.81
C ASN A 173 -20.45 -12.17 26.42
N LYS A 174 -21.59 -12.16 25.72
CA LYS A 174 -21.76 -11.51 24.41
C LYS A 174 -21.22 -10.07 24.39
N GLU A 175 -21.37 -9.37 25.50
CA GLU A 175 -20.86 -8.02 25.71
C GLU A 175 -19.34 -7.92 25.47
N GLU A 176 -18.53 -8.88 25.94
CA GLU A 176 -17.06 -8.87 25.78
C GLU A 176 -16.62 -9.03 24.33
N LEU A 177 -17.41 -9.77 23.53
CA LEU A 177 -17.16 -9.96 22.10
C LEU A 177 -17.41 -8.65 21.35
N PHE A 178 -18.58 -8.04 21.54
CA PHE A 178 -18.92 -6.77 20.89
C PHE A 178 -18.03 -5.62 21.38
N GLN A 179 -17.64 -5.62 22.65
CA GLN A 179 -16.68 -4.68 23.21
C GLN A 179 -15.30 -4.79 22.55
N ALA A 180 -14.84 -6.00 22.29
CA ALA A 180 -13.56 -6.21 21.61
C ALA A 180 -13.60 -5.72 20.17
N ILE A 181 -14.69 -6.00 19.44
CA ILE A 181 -14.89 -5.48 18.07
C ILE A 181 -14.93 -3.95 18.08
N TYR A 182 -15.74 -3.35 18.95
CA TYR A 182 -15.85 -1.90 19.12
C TYR A 182 -14.48 -1.24 19.34
N LEU A 183 -13.68 -1.76 20.28
CA LEU A 183 -12.36 -1.22 20.58
C LEU A 183 -11.41 -1.33 19.38
N ARG A 184 -11.48 -2.41 18.59
CA ARG A 184 -10.67 -2.55 17.37
C ARG A 184 -11.11 -1.58 16.28
N SER A 185 -12.42 -1.40 16.09
CA SER A 185 -12.97 -0.39 15.18
C SER A 185 -12.56 1.03 15.59
N LEU A 186 -12.51 1.33 16.89
CA LEU A 186 -12.05 2.62 17.41
C LEU A 186 -10.57 2.88 17.09
N ILE A 187 -9.71 1.87 17.28
CA ILE A 187 -8.29 1.97 16.91
C ILE A 187 -8.16 2.16 15.39
N LYS A 188 -8.89 1.38 14.58
CA LYS A 188 -8.91 1.51 13.12
C LYS A 188 -9.33 2.92 12.67
N HIS A 189 -10.39 3.45 13.28
CA HIS A 189 -10.86 4.82 13.08
C HIS A 189 -9.78 5.86 13.45
N PHE A 190 -9.11 5.71 14.59
CA PHE A 190 -7.99 6.58 14.98
C PHE A 190 -6.86 6.55 13.94
N ILE A 191 -6.42 5.36 13.52
CA ILE A 191 -5.37 5.23 12.51
C ILE A 191 -5.82 5.94 11.22
N SER A 192 -7.00 5.62 10.70
CA SER A 192 -7.58 6.20 9.47
C SER A 192 -7.67 7.73 9.50
N ASN A 193 -8.10 8.31 10.63
CA ASN A 193 -8.37 9.75 10.71
C ASN A 193 -7.21 10.59 11.23
N GLN A 194 -6.28 10.01 11.99
CA GLN A 194 -5.20 10.76 12.64
C GLN A 194 -3.81 10.43 12.07
N LEU A 195 -3.54 9.17 11.70
CA LEU A 195 -2.22 8.76 11.23
C LEU A 195 -2.09 8.84 9.72
N TYR A 196 -3.11 8.44 8.96
CA TYR A 196 -3.06 8.47 7.49
C TYR A 196 -2.91 9.87 6.89
N PRO A 197 -3.64 10.91 7.34
CA PRO A 197 -3.50 12.26 6.78
C PRO A 197 -2.12 12.87 7.03
N ILE A 198 -1.42 12.39 8.08
CA ILE A 198 -0.09 12.85 8.43
C ILE A 198 0.96 11.98 7.72
N SER A 199 0.62 10.78 7.25
CA SER A 199 1.54 9.69 6.90
C SER A 199 2.54 9.35 7.99
N LEU A 200 2.91 8.06 8.09
CA LEU A 200 3.95 7.65 9.03
C LEU A 200 5.27 8.38 8.74
N ASN A 201 5.46 8.73 7.48
CA ASN A 201 6.54 9.55 7.03
C ASN A 201 6.47 10.94 7.65
N SER A 202 5.40 11.75 7.52
CA SER A 202 5.41 13.07 8.21
C SER A 202 5.20 13.02 9.73
N PHE A 203 4.77 11.86 10.25
CA PHE A 203 4.84 11.54 11.68
C PHE A 203 6.30 11.47 12.16
N ILE A 204 7.20 10.87 11.37
CA ILE A 204 8.66 10.89 11.61
C ILE A 204 9.26 12.25 11.16
N PHE A 205 8.81 12.79 10.03
CA PHE A 205 9.27 14.04 9.42
C PHE A 205 8.50 15.25 9.98
N GLY A 206 8.94 15.78 11.11
CA GLY A 206 8.79 17.22 11.36
C GLY A 206 9.28 18.00 10.13
N ASP A 207 8.53 19.02 9.70
CA ASP A 207 8.88 19.91 8.57
C ASP A 207 10.35 20.33 8.72
N LYS A 208 11.25 19.83 7.85
CA LYS A 208 12.72 19.99 7.96
C LYS A 208 13.18 21.46 7.98
N ASN A 209 12.26 22.40 7.77
CA ASN A 209 12.48 23.82 7.96
C ASN A 209 11.97 24.28 9.32
N ARG A 210 12.75 24.07 10.40
CA ARG A 210 12.86 25.02 11.53
C ARG A 210 13.88 24.55 12.56
N GLU A 211 14.72 25.49 13.00
CA GLU A 211 15.75 25.37 14.03
C GLU A 211 15.21 25.04 15.45
N ASN A 212 14.00 24.49 15.59
CA ASN A 212 13.37 24.22 16.88
C ASN A 212 13.02 22.74 17.03
N LYS A 213 13.91 21.98 17.67
CA LYS A 213 13.69 20.59 18.14
C LYS A 213 12.47 20.43 19.08
N THR A 214 11.86 21.52 19.53
CA THR A 214 10.66 21.48 20.37
C THR A 214 9.41 20.97 19.64
N VAL A 215 9.34 21.05 18.30
CA VAL A 215 8.13 20.72 17.52
C VAL A 215 7.91 19.20 17.36
N GLU A 216 8.95 18.38 17.48
CA GLU A 216 8.85 16.91 17.34
C GLU A 216 8.06 16.28 18.51
N ASN A 217 8.35 16.74 19.74
CA ASN A 217 7.59 16.39 20.93
C ASN A 217 6.14 16.91 20.87
N ASP A 218 5.87 17.99 20.12
CA ASP A 218 4.52 18.54 19.99
C ASP A 218 3.61 17.64 19.13
N LYS A 219 4.12 17.01 18.06
CA LYS A 219 3.27 16.14 17.20
C LYS A 219 2.86 14.84 17.90
N LEU A 220 3.82 14.14 18.51
CA LEU A 220 3.53 12.90 19.23
C LEU A 220 2.61 13.17 20.44
N SER A 221 2.86 14.25 21.18
CA SER A 221 1.97 14.63 22.28
C SER A 221 0.58 15.04 21.81
N VAL A 222 0.46 15.76 20.68
CA VAL A 222 -0.86 16.06 20.07
C VAL A 222 -1.58 14.77 19.66
N LEU A 223 -0.91 13.82 19.02
CA LEU A 223 -1.51 12.53 18.66
C LEU A 223 -1.92 11.71 19.87
N LYS A 224 -1.07 11.67 20.90
CA LYS A 224 -1.39 11.02 22.17
C LYS A 224 -2.58 11.71 22.86
N ASN A 225 -2.63 13.03 22.85
CA ASN A 225 -3.76 13.79 23.40
C ASN A 225 -5.06 13.51 22.63
N ASN A 226 -5.00 13.46 21.30
CA ASN A 226 -6.16 13.12 20.46
C ASN A 226 -6.62 11.67 20.72
N TRP A 227 -5.67 10.73 20.84
CA TRP A 227 -5.96 9.35 21.21
C TRP A 227 -6.63 9.29 22.58
N ASN A 228 -6.05 9.92 23.61
CA ASN A 228 -6.60 9.94 24.95
C ASN A 228 -8.01 10.53 24.94
N GLN A 229 -8.21 11.69 24.32
CA GLN A 229 -9.55 12.30 24.20
C GLN A 229 -10.58 11.35 23.59
N ILE A 230 -10.24 10.69 22.48
CA ILE A 230 -11.13 9.75 21.80
C ILE A 230 -11.36 8.50 22.65
N PHE A 231 -10.30 7.90 23.18
CA PHE A 231 -10.37 6.67 23.97
C PHE A 231 -11.20 6.85 25.25
N PHE A 232 -10.97 7.95 25.98
CA PHE A 232 -11.73 8.28 27.18
C PHE A 232 -13.20 8.56 26.85
N SER A 233 -13.44 9.52 25.96
CA SER A 233 -14.80 9.97 25.63
C SER A 233 -15.66 8.96 24.87
N LYS A 234 -15.07 7.95 24.23
CA LYS A 234 -15.82 6.96 23.44
C LYS A 234 -15.88 5.59 24.08
N TYR A 235 -14.91 5.20 24.88
CA TYR A 235 -14.83 3.82 25.35
C TYR A 235 -14.69 3.75 26.87
N PHE A 236 -13.64 4.36 27.40
CA PHE A 236 -13.20 4.07 28.75
C PHE A 236 -14.20 4.57 29.81
N ASP A 237 -14.72 5.79 29.68
CA ASP A 237 -15.61 6.42 30.66
C ASP A 237 -16.88 5.58 30.92
N PHE A 238 -17.26 4.74 29.96
CA PHE A 238 -18.44 3.89 30.03
C PHE A 238 -18.15 2.49 30.58
N VAL A 239 -16.97 1.94 30.31
CA VAL A 239 -16.59 0.57 30.68
C VAL A 239 -16.09 0.51 32.13
N ALA A 240 -15.37 1.52 32.58
CA ALA A 240 -14.63 1.47 33.83
C ALA A 240 -15.37 2.16 34.97
N LYS A 241 -16.59 1.72 35.29
CA LYS A 241 -17.39 2.32 36.37
C LYS A 241 -16.76 2.23 37.77
N ASN A 242 -15.65 1.50 37.98
CA ASN A 242 -15.02 1.27 39.30
C ASN A 242 -13.49 1.05 39.30
N LYS A 243 -12.70 1.55 38.33
CA LYS A 243 -11.23 1.34 38.31
C LYS A 243 -10.47 2.57 38.82
N GLU A 244 -9.36 2.35 39.54
CA GLU A 244 -8.44 3.41 39.96
C GLU A 244 -7.84 4.13 38.73
N GLU A 245 -7.92 5.45 38.70
CA GLU A 245 -7.47 6.35 37.60
C GLU A 245 -6.04 6.06 37.09
N ARG A 246 -5.13 5.56 37.94
CA ARG A 246 -3.76 5.19 37.52
C ARG A 246 -3.66 3.89 36.72
N VAL A 247 -4.44 2.86 37.04
CA VAL A 247 -4.46 1.59 36.29
C VAL A 247 -5.03 1.82 34.88
N VAL A 248 -5.83 2.87 34.76
CA VAL A 248 -6.55 3.30 33.58
C VAL A 248 -5.64 4.03 32.61
N ASP A 249 -4.93 5.05 33.09
CA ASP A 249 -3.96 5.82 32.31
C ASP A 249 -2.91 4.90 31.68
N ASN A 250 -2.39 3.94 32.47
CA ASN A 250 -1.43 2.95 31.99
C ASN A 250 -2.00 2.05 30.88
N ASN A 251 -3.30 1.72 30.89
CA ASN A 251 -3.90 0.90 29.85
C ASN A 251 -4.13 1.67 28.54
N CYS A 252 -4.56 2.93 28.63
CA CYS A 252 -4.74 3.81 27.48
C CYS A 252 -3.40 4.09 26.78
N ASP A 253 -2.39 4.49 27.56
CA ASP A 253 -1.06 4.81 27.07
C ASP A 253 -0.36 3.59 26.48
N GLU A 254 -0.34 2.45 27.20
CA GLU A 254 0.30 1.24 26.67
C GLU A 254 -0.38 0.75 25.39
N LEU A 255 -1.70 0.89 25.24
CA LEU A 255 -2.39 0.55 23.99
C LEU A 255 -1.98 1.49 22.85
N PHE A 256 -1.91 2.80 23.10
CA PHE A 256 -1.39 3.77 22.13
C PHE A 256 0.01 3.41 21.67
N TYR A 257 0.95 3.25 22.61
CA TYR A 257 2.33 2.91 22.29
C TYR A 257 2.46 1.51 21.67
N ALA A 258 1.61 0.55 22.02
CA ALA A 258 1.57 -0.76 21.37
C ALA A 258 1.18 -0.65 19.89
N THR A 259 0.14 0.14 19.58
CA THR A 259 -0.28 0.41 18.21
C THR A 259 0.82 1.12 17.43
N MET A 260 1.36 2.23 17.96
CA MET A 260 2.39 3.02 17.28
C MET A 260 3.68 2.22 17.03
N ASN A 261 4.16 1.49 18.04
CA ASN A 261 5.34 0.63 17.89
C ASN A 261 5.10 -0.48 16.87
N THR A 262 3.90 -1.09 16.84
CA THR A 262 3.58 -2.13 15.82
C THR A 262 3.64 -1.56 14.40
N LEU A 263 3.06 -0.37 14.17
CA LEU A 263 3.11 0.29 12.86
C LEU A 263 4.53 0.64 12.45
N LEU A 264 5.35 1.12 13.39
CA LEU A 264 6.75 1.48 13.14
C LEU A 264 7.63 0.25 12.88
N ILE A 265 7.40 -0.86 13.60
CA ILE A 265 8.04 -2.16 13.35
C ILE A 265 7.76 -2.63 11.93
N MET A 266 6.49 -2.56 11.47
CA MET A 266 6.15 -2.92 10.09
C MET A 266 6.87 -2.04 9.07
N LEU A 267 6.93 -0.72 9.30
CA LEU A 267 7.64 0.19 8.41
C LEU A 267 9.14 -0.16 8.32
N ILE A 268 9.80 -0.37 9.45
CA ILE A 268 11.22 -0.76 9.49
C ILE A 268 11.45 -2.05 8.69
N ILE A 269 10.56 -3.04 8.83
CA ILE A 269 10.64 -4.29 8.07
C ILE A 269 10.47 -4.05 6.57
N ILE A 270 9.53 -3.18 6.15
CA ILE A 270 9.36 -2.83 4.72
C ILE A 270 10.60 -2.15 4.17
N GLU A 271 11.20 -1.20 4.89
CA GLU A 271 12.38 -0.50 4.40
C GLU A 271 13.60 -1.43 4.31
N GLU A 272 13.79 -2.36 5.24
CA GLU A 272 14.84 -3.38 5.13
C GLU A 272 14.57 -4.38 3.99
N LEU A 273 13.31 -4.76 3.77
CA LEU A 273 12.91 -5.53 2.58
C LEU A 273 13.26 -4.75 1.30
N ARG A 274 12.96 -3.45 1.24
CA ARG A 274 13.27 -2.61 0.08
C ARG A 274 14.78 -2.53 -0.16
N VAL A 275 15.58 -2.31 0.89
CA VAL A 275 17.04 -2.30 0.79
C VAL A 275 17.57 -3.64 0.26
N TYR A 276 17.03 -4.75 0.74
CA TYR A 276 17.44 -6.09 0.30
C TYR A 276 17.04 -6.38 -1.15
N PHE A 277 15.77 -6.18 -1.49
CA PHE A 277 15.21 -6.53 -2.81
C PHE A 277 15.62 -5.57 -3.92
N ASN A 278 15.93 -4.31 -3.63
CA ASN A 278 16.40 -3.33 -4.61
C ASN A 278 17.93 -3.32 -4.74
N SER A 279 18.64 -4.12 -3.93
CA SER A 279 20.10 -4.23 -4.01
C SER A 279 20.53 -4.85 -5.33
N LYS A 280 21.55 -4.26 -5.97
CA LYS A 280 22.24 -4.85 -7.12
C LYS A 280 23.11 -6.05 -6.71
N GLU A 281 23.54 -6.10 -5.46
CA GLU A 281 24.42 -7.13 -4.91
C GLU A 281 23.88 -7.66 -3.56
N PRO A 282 22.69 -8.31 -3.54
CA PRO A 282 22.06 -8.75 -2.29
C PRO A 282 22.90 -9.77 -1.51
N ALA A 283 23.78 -10.51 -2.18
CA ALA A 283 24.71 -11.44 -1.54
C ALA A 283 25.71 -10.74 -0.60
N LEU A 284 26.10 -9.49 -0.88
CA LEU A 284 26.94 -8.71 0.04
C LEU A 284 26.20 -8.39 1.33
N ILE A 285 24.89 -8.09 1.23
CA ILE A 285 24.04 -7.86 2.41
C ILE A 285 24.02 -9.13 3.25
N LEU A 286 23.79 -10.31 2.64
CA LEU A 286 23.78 -11.59 3.35
C LEU A 286 25.09 -11.87 4.10
N LYS A 287 26.25 -11.57 3.49
CA LYS A 287 27.55 -11.72 4.15
C LYS A 287 27.69 -10.83 5.39
N LEU A 288 27.05 -9.66 5.42
CA LEU A 288 27.06 -8.77 6.58
C LEU A 288 26.14 -9.25 7.71
N LEU A 289 25.10 -10.04 7.38
CA LEU A 289 24.16 -10.60 8.36
C LEU A 289 24.74 -11.72 9.22
N ASP A 290 25.87 -12.31 8.80
CA ASP A 290 26.61 -13.32 9.56
C ASP A 290 27.38 -12.76 10.76
N ASN A 291 27.19 -11.48 11.08
CA ASN A 291 27.77 -10.83 12.25
C ASN A 291 26.82 -10.87 13.46
N LYS A 292 27.40 -11.12 14.64
CA LYS A 292 26.70 -11.08 15.93
C LYS A 292 26.10 -9.69 16.18
N VAL A 293 24.83 -9.62 16.56
CA VAL A 293 24.17 -8.36 16.94
C VAL A 293 24.28 -8.19 18.47
N SER A 294 24.80 -7.05 18.92
CA SER A 294 24.78 -6.71 20.34
C SER A 294 23.36 -6.34 20.76
N LEU A 295 22.67 -7.23 21.46
CA LEU A 295 21.43 -6.90 22.17
C LEU A 295 21.79 -6.02 23.37
N ARG A 296 21.11 -4.87 23.50
CA ARG A 296 21.23 -3.98 24.65
C ARG A 296 20.15 -4.36 25.66
N GLU A 297 20.53 -4.53 26.92
CA GLU A 297 19.61 -4.57 28.04
C GLU A 297 19.50 -3.16 28.62
N ASP A 298 18.27 -2.66 28.81
CA ASP A 298 18.01 -1.38 29.48
C ASP A 298 16.91 -1.59 30.55
N PRO A 299 17.24 -1.43 31.84
CA PRO A 299 16.32 -1.71 32.92
C PRO A 299 15.18 -0.69 33.05
N ASP A 300 15.34 0.54 32.56
CA ASP A 300 14.34 1.62 32.67
C ASP A 300 13.42 1.71 31.44
N GLN A 301 13.50 0.72 30.53
CA GLN A 301 12.83 0.72 29.25
C GLN A 301 11.31 0.51 29.38
N ASN A 302 10.56 1.36 28.68
CA ASN A 302 9.10 1.39 28.66
C ASN A 302 8.59 1.64 27.22
N PRO A 303 7.28 1.45 26.95
CA PRO A 303 6.71 1.53 25.59
C PRO A 303 6.92 2.87 24.88
N GLU A 304 7.01 3.97 25.64
CA GLU A 304 7.27 5.31 25.11
C GLU A 304 8.74 5.46 24.69
N THR A 305 9.65 4.98 25.53
CA THR A 305 11.10 4.98 25.25
C THR A 305 11.40 4.12 24.03
N ASP A 306 10.73 2.97 23.90
CA ASP A 306 10.80 2.11 22.72
C ASP A 306 10.41 2.85 21.43
N LEU A 307 9.31 3.60 21.48
CA LEU A 307 8.85 4.38 20.34
C LEU A 307 9.88 5.42 19.94
N HIS A 308 10.44 6.16 20.89
CA HIS A 308 11.47 7.16 20.60
C HIS A 308 12.76 6.56 20.03
N GLU A 309 13.22 5.42 20.55
CA GLU A 309 14.42 4.76 20.03
C GLU A 309 14.20 4.14 18.65
N LEU A 310 13.01 3.60 18.38
CA LEU A 310 12.65 3.12 17.05
C LEU A 310 12.52 4.26 16.03
N ILE A 311 11.97 5.42 16.42
CA ILE A 311 11.92 6.61 15.54
C ILE A 311 13.34 7.03 15.17
N LYS A 312 14.21 7.24 16.16
CA LYS A 312 15.62 7.59 15.91
C LYS A 312 16.34 6.55 15.05
N PHE A 313 16.04 5.26 15.24
CA PHE A 313 16.60 4.19 14.44
C PHE A 313 16.13 4.28 12.98
N ALA A 314 14.83 4.46 12.74
CA ALA A 314 14.28 4.61 11.39
C ALA A 314 14.87 5.85 10.70
N GLU A 315 14.93 6.98 11.40
CA GLU A 315 15.52 8.22 10.92
C GLU A 315 16.98 8.07 10.50
N LYS A 316 17.79 7.42 11.34
CA LYS A 316 19.21 7.27 11.06
C LYS A 316 19.49 6.37 9.86
N ASN A 317 18.73 5.30 9.67
CA ASN A 317 19.08 4.24 8.72
C ASN A 317 18.39 4.39 7.36
N TYR A 318 17.17 4.92 7.31
CA TYR A 318 16.37 4.91 6.07
C TYR A 318 16.14 6.32 5.51
N LEU A 319 16.48 7.38 6.25
CA LEU A 319 16.09 8.76 5.91
C LEU A 319 17.28 9.66 5.51
N GLU A 320 18.36 9.09 4.97
CA GLU A 320 19.48 9.86 4.44
C GLU A 320 19.03 10.95 3.45
N LYS A 321 19.72 12.09 3.54
CA LYS A 321 19.31 13.47 3.18
C LYS A 321 19.01 13.78 1.70
N GLU A 322 18.76 12.81 0.82
CA GLU A 322 18.67 13.06 -0.64
C GLU A 322 17.29 13.36 -1.22
N LYS A 323 16.20 13.35 -0.44
CA LYS A 323 14.95 13.98 -0.89
C LYS A 323 14.98 15.50 -0.75
N THR A 324 15.92 16.15 -1.43
CA THR A 324 15.72 17.53 -1.90
C THR A 324 14.77 17.51 -3.09
N SER A 325 13.55 16.99 -2.95
CA SER A 325 12.48 17.51 -3.77
C SER A 325 12.31 18.95 -3.29
N ARG A 326 12.73 19.90 -4.12
CA ARG A 326 12.59 21.32 -3.85
C ARG A 326 11.10 21.62 -3.82
N TRP A 327 10.46 21.48 -2.66
CA TRP A 327 9.11 21.98 -2.46
C TRP A 327 9.15 23.50 -2.66
N HIS A 328 8.71 23.95 -3.84
CA HIS A 328 8.44 25.35 -4.07
C HIS A 328 7.15 25.67 -3.33
N LYS A 329 7.25 26.12 -2.08
CA LYS A 329 6.20 26.92 -1.46
C LYS A 329 5.88 28.07 -2.42
N LYS A 330 4.90 27.91 -3.31
CA LYS A 330 4.21 29.07 -3.82
C LYS A 330 3.57 29.69 -2.59
N ARG A 331 3.70 31.00 -2.41
CA ARG A 331 2.98 31.68 -1.33
C ARG A 331 1.49 31.44 -1.57
N VAL A 332 0.89 30.53 -0.81
CA VAL A 332 -0.55 30.32 -0.75
C VAL A 332 -1.21 31.64 -0.38
N LYS A 333 -2.06 32.16 -1.25
CA LYS A 333 -2.79 33.42 -1.07
C LYS A 333 -4.26 33.21 -0.74
N SER A 334 -4.83 32.03 -0.99
CA SER A 334 -6.23 31.73 -0.73
C SER A 334 -6.44 30.38 -0.03
N LEU A 335 -7.63 30.20 0.56
CA LEU A 335 -8.05 28.96 1.22
C LEU A 335 -8.12 27.79 0.22
N GLU A 336 -8.51 28.03 -1.02
CA GLU A 336 -8.53 26.99 -2.06
C GLU A 336 -7.11 26.52 -2.41
N GLU A 337 -6.14 27.43 -2.51
CA GLU A 337 -4.73 27.06 -2.73
C GLU A 337 -4.16 26.25 -1.54
N LEU A 338 -4.58 26.57 -0.31
CA LEU A 338 -4.21 25.80 0.89
C LEU A 338 -4.81 24.38 0.86
N LEU A 339 -6.08 24.25 0.50
CA LEU A 339 -6.77 22.96 0.41
C LEU A 339 -6.19 22.08 -0.70
N GLU A 340 -5.81 22.68 -1.84
CA GLU A 340 -5.15 21.96 -2.92
C GLU A 340 -3.74 21.54 -2.51
N GLU A 341 -2.97 22.39 -1.82
CA GLU A 341 -1.67 21.99 -1.24
C GLU A 341 -1.83 20.87 -0.21
N ILE A 342 -2.82 20.93 0.68
CA ILE A 342 -3.11 19.87 1.66
C ILE A 342 -3.51 18.58 0.94
N LYS A 343 -4.30 18.66 -0.14
CA LYS A 343 -4.64 17.48 -0.97
C LYS A 343 -3.39 16.90 -1.64
N GLN A 344 -2.50 17.73 -2.14
CA GLN A 344 -1.30 17.31 -2.85
C GLN A 344 -0.28 16.68 -1.88
N ILE A 345 -0.10 17.27 -0.69
CA ILE A 345 0.63 16.64 0.42
C ILE A 345 -0.01 15.29 0.77
N ASN A 346 -1.33 15.25 0.97
CA ASN A 346 -2.04 14.00 1.27
C ASN A 346 -1.85 12.95 0.16
N LEU A 347 -1.82 13.33 -1.11
CA LEU A 347 -1.59 12.43 -2.25
C LEU A 347 -0.14 11.93 -2.27
N GLU A 348 0.86 12.81 -2.15
CA GLU A 348 2.28 12.43 -2.04
C GLU A 348 2.54 11.48 -0.88
N THR A 349 1.92 11.74 0.26
CA THR A 349 2.17 11.00 1.49
C THR A 349 1.33 9.73 1.64
N LYS A 350 0.17 9.65 0.96
CA LYS A 350 -0.61 8.39 0.83
C LYS A 350 0.18 7.33 0.07
N ASN A 351 1.08 7.74 -0.81
CA ASN A 351 1.88 6.84 -1.65
C ASN A 351 3.09 6.22 -0.93
N GLU A 352 3.35 6.58 0.34
CA GLU A 352 4.38 5.92 1.17
C GLU A 352 3.79 5.32 2.46
N SER A 353 2.51 5.56 2.75
CA SER A 353 1.83 4.95 3.90
C SER A 353 1.39 3.53 3.59
N LEU A 354 1.67 2.60 4.53
CA LEU A 354 0.98 1.32 4.66
C LEU A 354 -0.50 1.45 4.27
N ALA A 355 -1.08 0.56 3.46
CA ALA A 355 -2.49 0.66 3.06
C ALA A 355 -3.44 0.57 4.27
N TYR A 356 -4.64 1.18 4.17
CA TYR A 356 -5.68 1.08 5.19
C TYR A 356 -5.87 -0.38 5.63
N PRO A 357 -5.97 -0.65 6.94
CA PRO A 357 -6.09 -2.02 7.41
C PRO A 357 -7.44 -2.61 6.99
N ASP A 358 -7.40 -3.57 6.07
CA ASP A 358 -8.54 -4.40 5.75
C ASP A 358 -8.83 -5.34 6.91
N GLU A 359 -10.09 -5.59 7.20
CA GLU A 359 -10.50 -6.43 8.33
C GLU A 359 -10.93 -7.81 7.85
N ILE A 360 -10.39 -8.86 8.46
CA ILE A 360 -10.85 -10.23 8.24
C ILE A 360 -11.24 -10.81 9.60
N VAL A 361 -12.55 -11.05 9.76
CA VAL A 361 -13.14 -11.68 10.93
C VAL A 361 -13.44 -13.14 10.62
N GLU A 362 -12.85 -14.06 11.37
CA GLU A 362 -13.24 -15.46 11.39
C GLU A 362 -14.02 -15.78 12.67
N LEU A 363 -15.22 -16.31 12.50
CA LEU A 363 -16.04 -16.88 13.55
C LEU A 363 -16.16 -18.39 13.35
N GLU A 364 -15.65 -19.15 14.31
CA GLU A 364 -15.89 -20.58 14.41
C GLU A 364 -17.16 -20.81 15.23
N LEU A 365 -18.09 -21.59 14.68
CA LEU A 365 -19.32 -22.02 15.34
C LEU A 365 -19.17 -23.46 15.82
N ASP A 366 -19.69 -23.75 17.00
CA ASP A 366 -19.96 -25.13 17.41
C ASP A 366 -21.23 -25.61 16.71
N ASN A 367 -21.10 -25.99 15.44
CA ASN A 367 -22.19 -26.45 14.60
C ASN A 367 -21.84 -27.77 13.90
N VAL A 368 -22.56 -28.83 14.24
CA VAL A 368 -22.38 -30.17 13.64
C VAL A 368 -22.91 -30.23 12.20
N HIS A 369 -23.76 -29.28 11.78
CA HIS A 369 -24.41 -29.31 10.47
C HIS A 369 -23.63 -28.53 9.39
N ASN A 370 -23.65 -29.07 8.16
CA ASN A 370 -23.12 -28.36 6.99
C ASN A 370 -23.96 -27.12 6.69
N PHE A 371 -23.32 -26.04 6.25
CA PHE A 371 -24.03 -24.88 5.73
C PHE A 371 -24.66 -25.21 4.37
N VAL A 372 -25.99 -25.25 4.32
CA VAL A 372 -26.76 -25.49 3.09
C VAL A 372 -27.42 -24.22 2.56
N SER A 373 -27.75 -23.28 3.45
CA SER A 373 -28.37 -22.00 3.11
C SER A 373 -27.92 -20.92 4.09
N THR A 374 -27.42 -19.79 3.58
CA THR A 374 -27.09 -18.61 4.38
C THR A 374 -28.32 -18.13 5.16
N LYS A 375 -29.45 -17.93 4.47
CA LYS A 375 -30.70 -17.48 5.11
C LYS A 375 -31.11 -18.37 6.28
N GLN A 376 -31.02 -19.69 6.15
CA GLN A 376 -31.36 -20.62 7.25
C GLN A 376 -30.44 -20.48 8.47
N VAL A 377 -29.15 -20.24 8.24
CA VAL A 377 -28.16 -20.04 9.32
C VAL A 377 -28.46 -18.78 10.12
N PHE A 378 -28.92 -17.73 9.44
CA PHE A 378 -29.18 -16.43 10.07
C PHE A 378 -30.61 -16.25 10.60
N ARG A 379 -31.63 -16.92 10.04
CA ARG A 379 -33.08 -16.66 10.27
C ARG A 379 -33.51 -16.55 11.74
N HIS A 380 -32.81 -17.24 12.64
CA HIS A 380 -33.13 -17.27 14.08
C HIS A 380 -31.90 -17.04 14.96
N GLN A 381 -30.87 -16.35 14.45
CA GLN A 381 -29.64 -16.06 15.19
C GLN A 381 -29.38 -14.55 15.17
N LEU A 382 -30.10 -13.78 15.99
CA LEU A 382 -29.98 -12.31 16.03
C LEU A 382 -28.54 -11.86 16.33
N ASP A 383 -27.81 -12.58 17.20
CA ASP A 383 -26.40 -12.28 17.47
C ASP A 383 -25.53 -12.41 16.22
N LEU A 384 -25.78 -13.43 15.40
CA LEU A 384 -25.03 -13.66 14.17
C LEU A 384 -25.39 -12.63 13.09
N GLN A 385 -26.67 -12.26 13.00
CA GLN A 385 -27.13 -11.16 12.14
C GLN A 385 -26.46 -9.84 12.54
N THR A 386 -26.39 -9.58 13.85
CA THR A 386 -25.77 -8.38 14.41
C THR A 386 -24.27 -8.34 14.14
N LEU A 387 -23.56 -9.45 14.37
CA LEU A 387 -22.14 -9.55 14.03
C LEU A 387 -21.88 -9.33 12.53
N HIS A 388 -22.69 -9.94 11.66
CA HIS A 388 -22.60 -9.70 10.22
C HIS A 388 -22.81 -8.23 9.88
N GLY A 389 -23.86 -7.61 10.44
CA GLY A 389 -24.12 -6.19 10.24
C GLY A 389 -22.96 -5.30 10.68
N ILE A 390 -22.39 -5.55 11.87
CA ILE A 390 -21.26 -4.78 12.40
C ILE A 390 -20.04 -4.89 11.50
N VAL A 391 -19.67 -6.10 11.06
CA VAL A 391 -18.44 -6.33 10.29
C VAL A 391 -18.58 -5.87 8.85
N ILE A 392 -19.73 -6.12 8.21
CA ILE A 392 -19.94 -5.85 6.79
C ILE A 392 -20.43 -4.42 6.53
N ASN A 393 -21.16 -3.83 7.48
CA ASN A 393 -21.73 -2.48 7.40
C ASN A 393 -21.52 -1.68 8.71
N PRO A 394 -20.28 -1.48 9.18
CA PRO A 394 -19.99 -0.83 10.47
C PRO A 394 -20.54 0.59 10.60
N GLU A 395 -20.69 1.31 9.48
CA GLU A 395 -21.27 2.66 9.43
C GLU A 395 -22.71 2.70 9.96
N ARG A 396 -23.49 1.63 9.79
CA ARG A 396 -24.87 1.55 10.32
C ARG A 396 -24.93 1.50 11.84
N TYR A 397 -23.82 1.11 12.45
CA TYR A 397 -23.64 1.01 13.89
C TYR A 397 -22.80 2.17 14.43
N GLY A 398 -22.47 3.16 13.59
CA GLY A 398 -21.70 4.34 14.00
C GLY A 398 -20.23 4.08 14.32
N ILE A 399 -19.68 2.90 13.98
CA ILE A 399 -18.29 2.51 14.28
C ILE A 399 -17.42 2.39 13.03
N GLY A 400 -17.84 3.01 11.93
CA GLY A 400 -17.08 2.96 10.68
C GLY A 400 -15.78 3.74 10.71
N MET A 401 -14.79 3.26 9.92
CA MET A 401 -13.47 3.87 9.87
C MET A 401 -13.45 5.23 9.17
N TRP A 402 -14.42 5.49 8.28
CA TRP A 402 -14.49 6.72 7.47
C TRP A 402 -15.45 7.75 8.02
N SER A 403 -16.27 7.39 9.02
CA SER A 403 -17.19 8.33 9.64
C SER A 403 -16.42 9.46 10.32
N ASN A 404 -16.95 10.68 10.21
CA ASN A 404 -16.51 11.80 11.05
C ASN A 404 -17.01 11.68 12.49
N HIS A 405 -18.04 10.86 12.72
CA HIS A 405 -18.66 10.64 14.01
C HIS A 405 -18.56 9.16 14.38
N PHE A 406 -17.80 8.88 15.43
CA PHE A 406 -17.74 7.56 16.05
C PHE A 406 -18.66 7.56 17.28
N VAL A 407 -19.65 6.67 17.34
CA VAL A 407 -20.57 6.59 18.49
C VAL A 407 -19.80 6.14 19.74
N ASP A 408 -20.25 6.56 20.92
CA ASP A 408 -19.65 6.05 22.15
C ASP A 408 -20.12 4.62 22.48
N TRP A 409 -19.45 4.00 23.47
CA TRP A 409 -19.69 2.62 23.86
C TRP A 409 -21.09 2.40 24.41
N GLU A 410 -21.67 3.37 25.13
CA GLU A 410 -23.01 3.24 25.69
C GLU A 410 -24.07 3.30 24.59
N GLU A 411 -23.98 4.26 23.67
CA GLU A 411 -24.83 4.32 22.48
C GLU A 411 -24.73 3.06 21.62
N PHE A 412 -23.51 2.57 21.39
CA PHE A 412 -23.28 1.32 20.66
C PHE A 412 -23.90 0.14 21.38
N LYS A 413 -23.64 -0.01 22.69
CA LYS A 413 -24.17 -1.11 23.50
C LYS A 413 -25.70 -1.10 23.50
N ASP A 414 -26.33 0.04 23.72
CA ASP A 414 -27.79 0.20 23.72
C ASP A 414 -28.38 -0.21 22.36
N LEU A 415 -27.72 0.17 21.26
CA LEU A 415 -28.13 -0.24 19.91
C LEU A 415 -28.04 -1.76 19.72
N ILE A 416 -26.95 -2.39 20.17
CA ILE A 416 -26.78 -3.85 20.10
C ILE A 416 -27.83 -4.57 20.94
N GLU A 417 -28.11 -4.10 22.16
CA GLU A 417 -29.14 -4.67 23.03
C GLU A 417 -30.54 -4.53 22.39
N GLN A 418 -30.85 -3.38 21.80
CA GLN A 418 -32.12 -3.18 21.09
C GLN A 418 -32.29 -4.13 19.89
N ILE A 419 -31.24 -4.34 19.09
CA ILE A 419 -31.29 -5.20 17.89
C ILE A 419 -31.34 -6.69 18.26
N THR A 420 -30.67 -7.07 19.35
CA THR A 420 -30.65 -8.46 19.82
C THR A 420 -31.86 -8.85 20.65
N ASP A 421 -32.68 -7.87 21.06
CA ASP A 421 -33.99 -8.10 21.65
C ASP A 421 -34.99 -8.65 20.61
N ALA A 422 -35.55 -9.82 20.90
CA ALA A 422 -36.52 -10.48 20.03
C ALA A 422 -37.84 -9.70 19.92
N GLU A 423 -38.15 -8.79 20.84
CA GLU A 423 -39.37 -7.97 20.82
C GLU A 423 -39.31 -6.84 19.77
N ASN A 424 -38.12 -6.33 19.48
CA ASN A 424 -37.90 -5.29 18.48
C ASN A 424 -37.76 -5.95 17.10
N GLY A 425 -38.90 -6.25 16.46
CA GLY A 425 -38.97 -6.99 15.21
C GLY A 425 -37.83 -6.68 14.22
N SER A 426 -36.99 -7.68 13.95
CA SER A 426 -35.89 -7.57 12.98
C SER A 426 -36.44 -7.09 11.64
N ASP A 427 -35.86 -6.05 11.04
CA ASP A 427 -36.04 -5.77 9.61
C ASP A 427 -35.40 -6.89 8.78
N LEU A 428 -36.06 -8.05 8.78
CA LEU A 428 -35.56 -9.27 8.17
C LEU A 428 -35.41 -9.07 6.65
N TYR A 429 -36.24 -8.22 6.04
CA TYR A 429 -36.18 -7.96 4.61
C TYR A 429 -34.95 -7.13 4.24
N GLY A 430 -34.69 -6.03 4.95
CA GLY A 430 -33.47 -5.24 4.79
C GLY A 430 -32.22 -6.09 5.01
N PHE A 431 -32.20 -6.87 6.09
CA PHE A 431 -31.09 -7.78 6.41
C PHE A 431 -30.86 -8.84 5.33
N GLU A 432 -31.91 -9.52 4.85
CA GLU A 432 -31.76 -10.55 3.80
C GLU A 432 -31.17 -9.98 2.51
N LYS A 433 -31.53 -8.74 2.15
CA LYS A 433 -30.95 -8.06 0.99
C LYS A 433 -29.46 -7.79 1.19
N ASP A 434 -29.07 -7.26 2.36
CA ASP A 434 -27.66 -7.01 2.67
C ASP A 434 -26.84 -8.30 2.72
N LEU A 435 -27.45 -9.37 3.24
CA LEU A 435 -26.88 -10.71 3.24
C LEU A 435 -26.62 -11.17 1.80
N ASP A 436 -27.64 -11.14 0.94
CA ASP A 436 -27.53 -11.59 -0.45
C ASP A 436 -26.48 -10.78 -1.25
N GLU A 437 -26.39 -9.46 -1.04
CA GLU A 437 -25.39 -8.59 -1.69
C GLU A 437 -23.95 -8.85 -1.19
N SER A 438 -23.79 -9.22 0.09
CA SER A 438 -22.49 -9.42 0.72
C SER A 438 -21.90 -10.82 0.54
N ILE A 439 -22.70 -11.86 0.22
CA ILE A 439 -22.20 -13.23 0.05
C ILE A 439 -21.02 -13.29 -0.94
N CYS A 440 -19.92 -13.89 -0.49
CA CYS A 440 -18.74 -14.17 -1.29
C CYS A 440 -18.68 -15.65 -1.69
N GLN A 441 -18.67 -16.57 -0.71
CA GLN A 441 -18.69 -18.02 -0.98
C GLN A 441 -19.65 -18.74 -0.02
N VAL A 442 -20.30 -19.78 -0.56
CA VAL A 442 -21.15 -20.70 0.20
C VAL A 442 -20.56 -22.10 0.06
N ASN A 443 -19.90 -22.58 1.11
CA ASN A 443 -19.32 -23.91 1.19
C ASN A 443 -20.01 -24.70 2.31
N LYS A 444 -19.99 -26.04 2.22
CA LYS A 444 -20.51 -26.91 3.27
C LYS A 444 -19.88 -26.64 4.64
N LYS A 445 -18.59 -26.25 4.66
CA LYS A 445 -17.82 -25.99 5.89
C LYS A 445 -17.71 -24.53 6.31
N TYR A 446 -17.96 -23.59 5.39
CA TYR A 446 -17.83 -22.17 5.69
C TYR A 446 -18.72 -21.30 4.80
N LEU A 447 -19.13 -20.17 5.33
CA LEU A 447 -19.81 -19.08 4.64
C LEU A 447 -18.93 -17.85 4.72
N THR A 448 -18.80 -17.11 3.63
CA THR A 448 -18.02 -15.87 3.63
C THR A 448 -18.78 -14.71 3.03
N PHE A 449 -18.48 -13.53 3.53
CA PHE A 449 -19.12 -12.28 3.19
C PHE A 449 -18.05 -11.19 3.02
N ILE A 450 -18.37 -10.20 2.20
CA ILE A 450 -17.52 -9.05 1.92
C ILE A 450 -18.35 -7.77 1.97
N SER A 451 -17.80 -6.71 2.59
CA SER A 451 -18.38 -5.37 2.64
C SER A 451 -18.55 -4.76 1.24
N SER A 452 -19.34 -3.69 1.13
CA SER A 452 -19.59 -2.98 -0.15
C SER A 452 -18.33 -2.35 -0.74
N ASP A 453 -17.43 -1.86 0.12
CA ASP A 453 -16.14 -1.27 -0.24
C ASP A 453 -15.00 -2.28 -0.38
N SER A 454 -15.28 -3.58 -0.19
CA SER A 454 -14.29 -4.67 -0.23
C SER A 454 -13.15 -4.58 0.79
N SER A 455 -13.32 -3.81 1.87
CA SER A 455 -12.31 -3.66 2.93
C SER A 455 -12.49 -4.59 4.12
N SER A 456 -13.66 -5.23 4.25
CA SER A 456 -14.00 -6.04 5.42
C SER A 456 -14.61 -7.38 5.01
N PHE A 457 -14.14 -8.45 5.63
CA PHE A 457 -14.53 -9.82 5.36
C PHE A 457 -15.02 -10.50 6.63
N LEU A 458 -16.13 -11.22 6.51
CA LEU A 458 -16.61 -12.12 7.56
C LEU A 458 -16.58 -13.55 7.06
N ILE A 459 -15.94 -14.43 7.81
CA ILE A 459 -15.82 -15.85 7.55
C ILE A 459 -16.47 -16.59 8.71
N ILE A 460 -17.55 -17.31 8.44
CA ILE A 460 -18.23 -18.17 9.42
C ILE A 460 -17.88 -19.62 9.07
N LYS A 461 -17.32 -20.38 10.00
CA LYS A 461 -16.89 -21.78 9.77
C LYS A 461 -17.33 -22.72 10.88
N ASN A 462 -17.42 -24.01 10.58
CA ASN A 462 -17.82 -25.06 11.52
C ASN A 462 -16.68 -26.01 11.96
N ASP A 463 -15.45 -25.72 11.53
CA ASP A 463 -14.28 -26.61 11.68
C ASP A 463 -13.01 -25.74 11.63
N GLN A 464 -11.85 -26.32 11.98
CA GLN A 464 -10.52 -25.70 11.90
C GLN A 464 -10.02 -25.48 10.46
N THR A 465 -10.94 -25.34 9.49
CA THR A 465 -10.60 -25.13 8.09
C THR A 465 -9.84 -23.80 7.96
N LYS A 466 -8.62 -23.86 7.43
CA LYS A 466 -7.74 -22.69 7.21
C LYS A 466 -8.11 -21.98 5.90
N VAL A 467 -9.14 -21.14 5.94
CA VAL A 467 -9.59 -20.35 4.76
C VAL A 467 -9.02 -18.94 4.73
N ILE A 468 -8.68 -18.34 5.88
CA ILE A 468 -8.19 -16.94 5.98
C ILE A 468 -7.05 -16.62 5.02
N SER A 469 -6.13 -17.56 4.78
CA SER A 469 -5.01 -17.39 3.85
C SER A 469 -5.47 -17.02 2.45
N ASN A 470 -6.55 -17.65 1.94
CA ASN A 470 -7.09 -17.35 0.62
C ASN A 470 -7.59 -15.89 0.51
N TYR A 471 -8.17 -15.36 1.60
CA TYR A 471 -8.67 -13.98 1.65
C TYR A 471 -7.53 -12.98 1.78
N VAL A 472 -6.50 -13.29 2.60
CA VAL A 472 -5.28 -12.48 2.69
C VAL A 472 -4.61 -12.37 1.33
N TRP A 473 -4.42 -13.49 0.61
CA TRP A 473 -3.80 -13.48 -0.71
C TRP A 473 -4.65 -12.78 -1.78
N ALA A 474 -5.98 -12.92 -1.72
CA ALA A 474 -6.88 -12.19 -2.62
C ALA A 474 -6.82 -10.68 -2.37
N GLN A 475 -6.86 -10.26 -1.10
CA GLN A 475 -6.78 -8.86 -0.73
C GLN A 475 -5.43 -8.26 -1.10
N LEU A 476 -4.34 -9.00 -0.83
CA LEU A 476 -3.00 -8.62 -1.25
C LEU A 476 -2.93 -8.38 -2.76
N TYR A 477 -3.47 -9.30 -3.56
CA TYR A 477 -3.47 -9.17 -5.02
C TYR A 477 -4.22 -7.93 -5.49
N PHE A 478 -5.39 -7.68 -4.87
CA PHE A 478 -6.26 -6.55 -5.17
C PHE A 478 -5.65 -5.21 -4.77
N GLU A 479 -5.28 -5.03 -3.50
CA GLU A 479 -4.78 -3.77 -2.95
C GLU A 479 -3.43 -3.38 -3.55
N THR A 480 -2.54 -4.34 -3.82
CA THR A 480 -1.27 -4.03 -4.50
C THR A 480 -1.50 -3.39 -5.87
N ARG A 481 -2.44 -3.93 -6.66
CA ARG A 481 -2.77 -3.37 -7.97
C ARG A 481 -3.45 -2.02 -7.85
N ARG A 482 -4.39 -1.88 -6.91
CA ARG A 482 -5.04 -0.60 -6.62
C ARG A 482 -4.01 0.47 -6.28
N TRP A 483 -3.01 0.13 -5.49
CA TRP A 483 -1.97 1.07 -5.09
C TRP A 483 -1.08 1.48 -6.27
N ILE A 484 -0.57 0.52 -7.04
CA ILE A 484 0.28 0.83 -8.21
C ILE A 484 -0.47 1.68 -9.24
N ILE A 485 -1.77 1.44 -9.43
CA ILE A 485 -2.62 2.28 -10.30
C ILE A 485 -2.63 3.73 -9.82
N ASN A 486 -2.84 3.95 -8.51
CA ASN A 486 -2.86 5.29 -7.93
C ASN A 486 -1.49 5.98 -8.05
N ASP A 487 -0.39 5.24 -7.86
CA ASP A 487 0.96 5.77 -8.00
C ASP A 487 1.29 6.14 -9.45
N ILE A 488 0.89 5.31 -10.41
CA ILE A 488 1.03 5.61 -11.85
C ILE A 488 0.21 6.84 -12.22
N GLU A 489 -1.03 6.94 -11.72
CA GLU A 489 -1.88 8.11 -11.98
C GLU A 489 -1.22 9.38 -11.43
N TYR A 490 -0.73 9.34 -10.20
CA TYR A 490 0.00 10.44 -9.57
C TYR A 490 1.24 10.84 -10.36
N ASP A 491 2.10 9.87 -10.69
CA ASP A 491 3.34 10.10 -11.42
C ASP A 491 3.10 10.72 -12.80
N LEU A 492 2.09 10.26 -13.54
CA LEU A 492 1.75 10.82 -14.84
C LEU A 492 1.18 12.23 -14.77
N TYR A 493 0.44 12.56 -13.70
CA TYR A 493 -0.07 13.92 -13.49
C TYR A 493 1.03 14.90 -13.07
N GLU A 494 1.96 14.49 -12.21
CA GLU A 494 3.05 15.35 -11.71
C GLU A 494 4.23 15.49 -12.68
N LYS A 495 4.78 14.34 -13.14
CA LYS A 495 5.99 14.30 -13.98
C LYS A 495 5.66 14.49 -15.46
N GLY A 496 4.38 14.37 -15.83
CA GLY A 496 3.87 14.57 -17.18
C GLY A 496 4.12 13.43 -18.15
N PHE A 497 3.76 13.65 -19.41
CA PHE A 497 3.72 12.63 -20.47
C PHE A 497 5.05 12.48 -21.24
N ASP A 498 6.21 12.69 -20.60
CA ASP A 498 7.51 12.46 -21.26
C ASP A 498 7.61 11.02 -21.77
N LYS A 499 8.23 10.83 -22.95
CA LYS A 499 8.16 9.59 -23.73
C LYS A 499 8.67 8.38 -22.95
N SER A 500 9.77 8.53 -22.21
CA SER A 500 10.41 7.43 -21.47
C SER A 500 9.60 7.03 -20.24
N HIS A 501 9.29 8.01 -19.39
CA HIS A 501 8.51 7.83 -18.18
C HIS A 501 7.08 7.33 -18.46
N PHE A 502 6.40 7.94 -19.44
CA PHE A 502 5.08 7.48 -19.89
C PHE A 502 5.11 6.05 -20.41
N ALA A 503 6.11 5.68 -21.24
CA ALA A 503 6.17 4.34 -21.80
C ALA A 503 6.36 3.28 -20.72
N SER A 504 7.21 3.54 -19.72
CA SER A 504 7.42 2.66 -18.57
C SER A 504 6.15 2.53 -17.73
N ASN A 505 5.50 3.65 -17.37
CA ASN A 505 4.27 3.64 -16.58
C ASN A 505 3.10 2.95 -17.30
N ILE A 506 2.94 3.16 -18.61
CA ILE A 506 1.91 2.47 -19.38
C ILE A 506 2.21 0.97 -19.49
N ALA A 507 3.47 0.58 -19.71
CA ALA A 507 3.84 -0.83 -19.75
C ALA A 507 3.55 -1.51 -18.40
N LEU A 508 3.87 -0.84 -17.28
CA LEU A 508 3.53 -1.31 -15.95
C LEU A 508 2.01 -1.43 -15.78
N LEU A 509 1.24 -0.40 -16.11
CA LEU A 509 -0.23 -0.42 -16.01
C LEU A 509 -0.86 -1.55 -16.85
N GLU A 510 -0.35 -1.79 -18.05
CA GLU A 510 -0.76 -2.92 -18.90
C GLU A 510 -0.38 -4.28 -18.31
N SER A 511 0.74 -4.36 -17.58
CA SER A 511 1.17 -5.57 -16.87
C SER A 511 0.24 -5.93 -15.70
N LEU A 512 -0.43 -4.95 -15.09
CA LEU A 512 -1.38 -5.16 -13.99
C LEU A 512 -2.69 -5.80 -14.45
N ASN A 513 -3.01 -5.70 -15.76
CA ASN A 513 -4.24 -6.27 -16.30
C ASN A 513 -4.23 -7.80 -16.18
N PHE A 514 -5.37 -8.34 -15.75
CA PHE A 514 -5.52 -9.76 -15.43
C PHE A 514 -6.77 -10.36 -16.05
N ASN A 515 -6.73 -11.68 -16.23
CA ASN A 515 -7.85 -12.49 -16.67
C ASN A 515 -8.29 -13.46 -15.57
N TRP A 516 -9.54 -13.89 -15.62
CA TRP A 516 -10.10 -14.89 -14.70
C TRP A 516 -9.53 -16.30 -14.90
N LEU A 517 -8.70 -16.49 -15.93
CA LEU A 517 -7.94 -17.72 -16.15
C LEU A 517 -6.55 -17.65 -15.53
N ASP A 518 -6.11 -16.46 -15.10
CA ASP A 518 -4.78 -16.29 -14.53
C ASP A 518 -4.72 -16.96 -13.16
N PRO A 519 -3.61 -17.65 -12.84
CA PRO A 519 -3.38 -18.18 -11.52
C PRO A 519 -2.93 -17.03 -10.59
N PHE A 520 -3.87 -16.40 -9.89
CA PHE A 520 -3.60 -15.30 -8.94
C PHE A 520 -2.51 -15.70 -7.93
N TYR A 521 -1.28 -15.22 -8.15
CA TYR A 521 -0.09 -15.69 -7.41
C TYR A 521 0.05 -17.22 -7.34
N GLY A 522 -0.39 -17.97 -8.36
CA GLY A 522 -0.38 -19.43 -8.35
C GLY A 522 -1.56 -20.09 -7.65
N LEU A 523 -2.50 -19.33 -7.08
CA LEU A 523 -3.63 -19.84 -6.31
C LEU A 523 -4.90 -19.81 -7.16
N THR A 524 -5.31 -20.97 -7.68
CA THR A 524 -6.58 -21.08 -8.42
C THR A 524 -7.79 -21.01 -7.49
N SER A 525 -7.63 -21.36 -6.21
CA SER A 525 -8.69 -21.34 -5.18
C SER A 525 -9.22 -19.95 -4.85
N ILE A 526 -8.45 -18.88 -5.10
CA ILE A 526 -8.86 -17.51 -4.75
C ILE A 526 -9.65 -16.82 -5.87
N LYS A 527 -9.82 -17.46 -7.02
CA LYS A 527 -10.51 -16.88 -8.18
C LYS A 527 -11.92 -16.38 -7.85
N GLU A 528 -12.72 -17.18 -7.16
CA GLU A 528 -14.09 -16.80 -6.80
C GLU A 528 -14.11 -15.57 -5.87
N ILE A 529 -13.17 -15.51 -4.94
CA ILE A 529 -12.99 -14.37 -4.02
C ILE A 529 -12.62 -13.12 -4.83
N MET A 530 -11.64 -13.23 -5.73
CA MET A 530 -11.23 -12.14 -6.62
C MET A 530 -12.36 -11.65 -7.52
N GLN A 531 -13.19 -12.55 -8.05
CA GLN A 531 -14.36 -12.16 -8.83
C GLN A 531 -15.37 -11.36 -8.00
N LYS A 532 -15.57 -11.75 -6.74
CA LYS A 532 -16.46 -11.00 -5.85
C LYS A 532 -15.89 -9.63 -5.50
N ILE A 533 -14.61 -9.54 -5.13
CA ILE A 533 -13.93 -8.25 -4.85
C ILE A 533 -14.05 -7.31 -6.06
N ASP A 534 -13.73 -7.80 -7.27
CA ASP A 534 -13.79 -7.01 -8.50
C ASP A 534 -15.22 -6.62 -8.88
N SER A 535 -16.22 -7.44 -8.58
CA SER A 535 -17.63 -7.08 -8.84
C SER A 535 -18.12 -5.86 -8.06
N LYS A 536 -17.46 -5.54 -6.93
CA LYS A 536 -17.78 -4.38 -6.09
C LYS A 536 -16.91 -3.16 -6.39
N SER A 537 -15.65 -3.39 -6.74
CA SER A 537 -14.64 -2.35 -6.93
C SER A 537 -14.38 -1.97 -8.39
N ASN A 538 -14.71 -2.85 -9.34
CA ASN A 538 -14.46 -2.74 -10.77
C ASN A 538 -12.99 -2.53 -11.19
N LEU A 539 -12.02 -3.01 -10.39
CA LEU A 539 -10.58 -2.84 -10.63
C LEU A 539 -10.16 -3.20 -12.05
N LYS A 540 -10.62 -4.33 -12.59
CA LYS A 540 -10.29 -4.76 -13.96
C LYS A 540 -10.69 -3.72 -15.00
N THR A 541 -11.89 -3.16 -14.87
CA THR A 541 -12.41 -2.13 -15.76
C THR A 541 -11.64 -0.83 -15.57
N SER A 542 -11.37 -0.44 -14.32
CA SER A 542 -10.60 0.77 -14.01
C SER A 542 -9.19 0.77 -14.62
N ILE A 543 -8.48 -0.37 -14.60
CA ILE A 543 -7.17 -0.51 -15.27
C ILE A 543 -7.31 -0.24 -16.77
N ALA A 544 -8.29 -0.86 -17.43
CA ALA A 544 -8.48 -0.74 -18.87
C ALA A 544 -8.87 0.69 -19.29
N GLU A 545 -9.76 1.33 -18.53
CA GLU A 545 -10.18 2.72 -18.75
C GLU A 545 -9.01 3.69 -18.55
N MET A 546 -8.19 3.46 -17.52
CA MET A 546 -7.02 4.30 -17.24
C MET A 546 -5.96 4.19 -18.35
N VAL A 547 -5.66 2.97 -18.85
CA VAL A 547 -4.78 2.78 -20.02
C VAL A 547 -5.31 3.55 -21.23
N ALA A 548 -6.62 3.48 -21.49
CA ALA A 548 -7.24 4.17 -22.62
C ALA A 548 -7.17 5.70 -22.47
N LYS A 549 -7.46 6.22 -21.27
CA LYS A 549 -7.39 7.64 -20.90
C LYS A 549 -5.98 8.20 -21.14
N PHE A 550 -4.96 7.58 -20.56
CA PHE A 550 -3.59 8.07 -20.69
C PHE A 550 -3.03 7.96 -22.11
N LYS A 551 -3.37 6.90 -22.85
CA LYS A 551 -3.02 6.82 -24.30
C LYS A 551 -3.70 7.91 -25.12
N HIS A 552 -4.93 8.31 -24.76
CA HIS A 552 -5.62 9.41 -25.42
C HIS A 552 -4.95 10.75 -25.12
N GLU A 553 -4.63 11.02 -23.85
CA GLU A 553 -3.93 12.25 -23.42
C GLU A 553 -2.54 12.37 -24.06
N GLN A 554 -1.79 11.26 -24.17
CA GLN A 554 -0.50 11.27 -24.88
C GLN A 554 -0.65 11.63 -26.37
N ARG A 555 -1.72 11.17 -27.04
CA ARG A 555 -2.00 11.54 -28.45
C ARG A 555 -2.33 13.02 -28.59
N ILE A 556 -3.07 13.60 -27.63
CA ILE A 556 -3.37 15.04 -27.61
C ILE A 556 -2.07 15.82 -27.40
N SER A 557 -1.27 15.48 -26.40
CA SER A 557 0.02 16.12 -26.11
C SER A 557 0.99 16.08 -27.30
N LYS A 558 1.09 14.95 -28.00
CA LYS A 558 1.88 14.84 -29.25
C LYS A 558 1.38 15.79 -30.35
N LYS A 559 0.05 15.86 -30.57
CA LYS A 559 -0.54 16.78 -31.55
C LYS A 559 -0.28 18.24 -31.20
N ASP A 560 -0.32 18.60 -29.92
CA ASP A 560 -0.04 19.97 -29.49
C ASP A 560 1.45 20.32 -29.63
N ASN A 561 2.36 19.39 -29.35
CA ASN A 561 3.80 19.55 -29.63
C ASN A 561 4.08 19.70 -31.13
N GLU A 562 3.44 18.90 -31.99
CA GLU A 562 3.54 19.04 -33.45
C GLU A 562 3.03 20.41 -33.92
N ARG A 563 1.92 20.89 -33.36
CA ARG A 563 1.39 22.24 -33.64
C ARG A 563 2.39 23.31 -33.25
N VAL A 564 3.01 23.22 -32.08
CA VAL A 564 4.04 24.18 -31.64
C VAL A 564 5.27 24.13 -32.56
N LEU A 565 5.74 22.94 -32.93
CA LEU A 565 6.86 22.77 -33.87
C LEU A 565 6.55 23.35 -35.25
N MET A 566 5.35 23.11 -35.78
CA MET A 566 4.88 23.70 -37.04
C MET A 566 4.86 25.24 -36.97
N ILE A 567 4.45 25.81 -35.83
CA ILE A 567 4.47 27.26 -35.62
C ILE A 567 5.91 27.77 -35.60
N PHE A 568 6.84 27.09 -34.91
CA PHE A 568 8.27 27.47 -34.93
C PHE A 568 8.88 27.36 -36.32
N ALA A 569 8.59 26.30 -37.06
CA ALA A 569 9.04 26.13 -38.44
C ALA A 569 8.50 27.24 -39.35
N TYR A 570 7.24 27.64 -39.15
CA TYR A 570 6.63 28.76 -39.86
C TYR A 570 7.31 30.10 -39.53
N VAL A 571 7.58 30.37 -38.24
CA VAL A 571 8.32 31.57 -37.82
C VAL A 571 9.73 31.58 -38.41
N ALA A 572 10.46 30.47 -38.38
CA ALA A 572 11.78 30.36 -38.98
C ALA A 572 11.75 30.60 -40.49
N ALA A 573 10.79 29.99 -41.21
CA ALA A 573 10.60 30.20 -42.63
C ALA A 573 10.26 31.67 -42.96
N ALA A 574 9.43 32.32 -42.15
CA ALA A 574 9.12 33.73 -42.30
C ALA A 574 10.35 34.62 -42.11
N VAL A 575 11.20 34.34 -41.12
CA VAL A 575 12.48 35.05 -40.89
C VAL A 575 13.44 34.86 -42.07
N VAL A 576 13.60 33.63 -42.55
CA VAL A 576 14.44 33.33 -43.74
C VAL A 576 13.91 34.04 -44.98
N GLY A 577 12.59 34.02 -45.20
CA GLY A 577 11.94 34.75 -46.29
C GLY A 577 12.22 36.25 -46.23
N PHE A 578 12.19 36.82 -45.03
CA PHE A 578 12.52 38.22 -44.80
C PHE A 578 14.00 38.52 -45.10
N ILE A 579 14.94 37.69 -44.62
CA ILE A 579 16.38 37.84 -44.90
C ILE A 579 16.68 37.78 -46.40
N ASN A 580 16.07 36.83 -47.11
CA ASN A 580 16.23 36.70 -48.56
C ASN A 580 15.66 37.90 -49.32
N PHE A 581 14.51 38.43 -48.88
CA PHE A 581 13.93 39.65 -49.44
C PHE A 581 14.90 40.84 -49.31
N PHE A 582 15.43 41.11 -48.11
CA PHE A 582 16.39 42.20 -47.92
C PHE A 582 17.66 41.98 -48.74
N SER A 583 18.20 40.76 -48.78
CA SER A 583 19.39 40.44 -49.57
C SER A 583 19.19 40.72 -51.07
N MET A 584 18.03 40.36 -51.62
CA MET A 584 17.68 40.62 -53.02
C MET A 584 17.49 42.12 -53.30
N VAL A 585 16.75 42.83 -52.44
CA VAL A 585 16.53 44.28 -52.58
C VAL A 585 17.86 45.05 -52.50
N PHE A 586 18.74 44.70 -51.56
CA PHE A 586 20.06 45.32 -51.45
C PHE A 586 20.92 45.03 -52.69
N THR A 587 20.93 43.80 -53.21
CA THR A 587 21.69 43.45 -54.42
C THR A 587 21.26 44.29 -55.62
N ILE A 588 19.94 44.47 -55.82
CA ILE A 588 19.39 45.28 -56.92
C ILE A 588 19.67 46.77 -56.74
N LEU A 589 19.60 47.28 -55.50
CA LEU A 589 19.84 48.70 -55.20
C LEU A 589 21.32 49.08 -55.20
N THR A 590 22.25 48.14 -54.94
CA THR A 590 23.70 48.39 -54.99
C THR A 590 24.27 48.51 -56.41
N VAL A 591 23.45 48.45 -57.45
CA VAL A 591 23.90 48.77 -58.81
C VAL A 591 24.28 50.26 -58.85
N SER A 592 25.56 50.55 -59.11
CA SER A 592 26.16 51.89 -59.09
C SER A 592 25.56 52.89 -60.09
N ASP A 593 24.70 52.42 -60.99
CA ASP A 593 24.02 53.23 -61.99
C ASP A 593 22.49 53.17 -61.75
N LEU A 594 21.90 54.29 -61.31
CA LEU A 594 20.48 54.42 -60.95
C LEU A 594 19.54 53.98 -62.08
N ASN A 595 19.92 54.21 -63.33
CA ASN A 595 19.12 53.84 -64.50
C ASN A 595 19.19 52.33 -64.82
N ALA A 596 20.28 51.66 -64.45
CA ALA A 596 20.42 50.21 -64.62
C ALA A 596 19.72 49.43 -63.50
N GLY A 597 19.69 49.98 -62.27
CA GLY A 597 19.01 49.35 -61.13
C GLY A 597 17.48 49.37 -61.25
N LEU A 598 16.89 50.46 -61.75
CA LEU A 598 15.44 50.69 -61.81
C LEU A 598 14.79 50.28 -63.14
N THR A 599 15.25 49.20 -63.75
CA THR A 599 14.56 48.67 -64.93
C THR A 599 13.11 48.28 -64.58
N PRO A 600 12.16 48.36 -65.54
CA PRO A 600 10.78 47.94 -65.31
C PRO A 600 10.67 46.52 -64.74
N ALA A 601 11.56 45.61 -65.15
CA ALA A 601 11.64 44.26 -64.63
C ALA A 601 12.03 44.22 -63.13
N ASN A 602 13.05 44.97 -62.72
CA ASN A 602 13.47 45.05 -61.32
C ASN A 602 12.38 45.69 -60.43
N ILE A 603 11.67 46.70 -60.94
CA ILE A 603 10.53 47.32 -60.24
C ILE A 603 9.41 46.29 -60.03
N VAL A 604 9.07 45.51 -61.06
CA VAL A 604 8.07 44.43 -60.96
C VAL A 604 8.50 43.39 -59.92
N VAL A 605 9.76 42.97 -59.93
CA VAL A 605 10.29 42.00 -58.96
C VAL A 605 10.24 42.56 -57.53
N ILE A 606 10.67 43.81 -57.29
CA ILE A 606 10.59 44.46 -55.98
C ILE A 606 9.13 44.59 -55.52
N ALA A 607 8.21 44.95 -56.41
CA ALA A 607 6.78 45.09 -56.07
C ALA A 607 6.15 43.75 -55.67
N ILE A 608 6.40 42.69 -56.44
CA ILE A 608 5.94 41.33 -56.13
C ILE A 608 6.52 40.87 -54.79
N ALA A 609 7.82 41.06 -54.60
CA ALA A 609 8.50 40.63 -53.38
C ALA A 609 8.03 41.43 -52.14
N SER A 610 7.76 42.73 -52.30
CA SER A 610 7.20 43.57 -51.23
C SER A 610 5.77 43.16 -50.86
N LEU A 611 4.96 42.79 -51.85
CA LEU A 611 3.62 42.25 -51.61
C LEU A 611 3.69 40.94 -50.80
N LEU A 612 4.61 40.03 -51.16
CA LEU A 612 4.84 38.79 -50.43
C LEU A 612 5.33 39.04 -48.99
N ALA A 613 6.24 39.99 -48.79
CA ALA A 613 6.69 40.40 -47.46
C ALA A 613 5.55 40.99 -46.62
N LEU A 614 4.66 41.78 -47.22
CA LEU A 614 3.48 42.33 -46.56
C LEU A 614 2.50 41.22 -46.14
N PHE A 615 2.26 40.22 -46.99
CA PHE A 615 1.48 39.03 -46.62
C PHE A 615 2.11 38.29 -45.44
N LEU A 616 3.43 38.11 -45.43
CA LEU A 616 4.16 37.49 -44.31
C LEU A 616 3.98 38.29 -43.00
N ILE A 617 4.05 39.62 -43.05
CA ILE A 617 3.81 40.49 -41.87
C ILE A 617 2.37 40.35 -41.39
N VAL A 618 1.38 40.38 -42.28
CA VAL A 618 -0.04 40.22 -41.91
C VAL A 618 -0.27 38.89 -41.22
N ILE A 619 0.29 37.79 -41.74
CA ILE A 619 0.18 36.47 -41.10
C ILE A 619 0.87 36.46 -39.74
N ALA A 620 2.06 37.06 -39.60
CA ALA A 620 2.75 37.17 -38.31
C ALA A 620 1.94 37.99 -37.27
N VAL A 621 1.29 39.06 -37.69
CA VAL A 621 0.40 39.87 -36.83
C VAL A 621 -0.83 39.06 -36.39
N LEU A 622 -1.51 38.38 -37.32
CA LEU A 622 -2.65 37.51 -36.99
C LEU A 622 -2.25 36.40 -36.01
N PHE A 623 -1.04 35.83 -36.17
CA PHE A 623 -0.49 34.86 -35.24
C PHE A 623 -0.26 35.44 -33.85
N ARG A 624 0.29 36.65 -33.73
CA ARG A 624 0.49 37.33 -32.44
C ARG A 624 -0.83 37.59 -31.72
N PHE A 625 -1.88 37.95 -32.45
CA PHE A 625 -3.23 38.12 -31.89
C PHE A 625 -3.80 36.79 -31.40
N ARG A 626 -3.71 35.71 -32.19
CA ARG A 626 -4.19 34.39 -31.77
C ARG A 626 -3.40 33.79 -30.61
N TRP A 627 -2.08 33.99 -30.54
CA TRP A 627 -1.27 33.50 -29.41
C TRP A 627 -1.71 34.11 -28.07
N LYS A 628 -2.12 35.38 -28.07
CA LYS A 628 -2.65 36.05 -26.86
C LYS A 628 -3.93 35.39 -26.31
N TYR A 629 -4.66 34.64 -27.15
CA TYR A 629 -5.86 33.90 -26.76
C TYR A 629 -5.62 32.44 -26.38
N ILE A 630 -4.40 31.92 -26.52
CA ILE A 630 -4.06 30.51 -26.19
C ILE A 630 -3.37 30.40 -24.81
N LYS A 631 -2.86 31.51 -24.25
CA LYS A 631 -2.22 31.55 -22.91
C LYS A 631 -3.16 31.99 -21.78
N HIS A 632 -4.44 32.20 -22.06
CA HIS A 632 -5.53 32.37 -21.11
C HIS A 632 -6.56 31.28 -21.41
#